data_AF-A0A101XBS1-F1
#
_entry.id   AF-A0A101XBS1-F1
#
_cell.length_a   1.000
_cell.length_b   1.000
_cell.length_c   1.000
_cell.angle_alpha   90.00
_cell.angle_beta   90.00
_cell.angle_gamma   90.00
#
_symmetry.space_group_name_H-M   'P 1'
#
loop_
_entity.id
_entity.type
_entity.pdbx_description
1 polymer ?
#
loop_
_entity_poly.entity_id
_entity_poly.type
_entity_poly.pdbx_seq_one_letter_code
_entity_poly.pdbx_strand_id
1 'polypeptide(L)'
;MEVKPRRYEVRDARDLVGAYEEVLNAGLRLLPLYNPFTFFLNSLRLTPKPYLRVMYRERLFDGAVAALTEKYGVKIGLRIAPGLGKELDEELGILGHERDTVGDLVVRVIDKLYRIYGNDEYKTYLNKYGIYDMLETTGIPVKELYYPQVTIKFESGVVQITYEETRYYSSGASEGRSYPYRRTISMSYLDFVEKFSPLMFLGLAKPYNGQVLICLSALAYGCS
;
A
#
# COMPACT_ATOMS: atom_id res chain seq x y z
N MET A 1 23.51 -1.42 -19.94
CA MET A 1 22.75 -0.79 -21.04
C MET A 1 22.49 0.64 -20.63
N GLU A 2 22.95 1.62 -21.40
CA GLU A 2 22.74 3.04 -21.10
C GLU A 2 21.29 3.41 -21.49
N VAL A 3 20.46 3.79 -20.52
CA VAL A 3 19.08 4.20 -20.79
C VAL A 3 19.11 5.62 -21.36
N LYS A 4 18.72 5.79 -22.62
CA LYS A 4 18.65 7.11 -23.27
C LYS A 4 17.19 7.56 -23.39
N PRO A 5 16.84 8.79 -22.95
CA PRO A 5 15.50 9.33 -23.16
C PRO A 5 15.15 9.36 -24.66
N ARG A 6 13.96 8.87 -25.02
CA ARG A 6 13.45 9.01 -26.38
C ARG A 6 13.17 10.49 -26.64
N ARG A 7 13.71 11.03 -27.74
CA ARG A 7 13.38 12.38 -28.22
C ARG A 7 12.26 12.26 -29.26
N TYR A 8 11.19 13.02 -29.05
CA TYR A 8 10.08 13.11 -30.01
C TYR A 8 10.37 14.25 -30.99
N GLU A 9 10.31 13.96 -32.29
CA GLU A 9 10.21 14.99 -33.32
C GLU A 9 8.74 15.37 -33.46
N VAL A 10 8.41 16.66 -33.35
CA VAL A 10 7.04 17.15 -33.47
C VAL A 10 6.90 17.84 -34.82
N ARG A 11 6.17 17.23 -35.75
CA ARG A 11 5.92 17.76 -37.09
C ARG A 11 4.49 18.26 -37.23
N ASP A 12 3.53 17.56 -36.62
CA ASP A 12 2.16 18.03 -36.49
C ASP A 12 1.49 17.61 -35.16
N ALA A 13 0.25 18.06 -34.95
CA ALA A 13 -0.48 17.84 -33.69
C ALA A 13 -0.72 16.35 -33.36
N ARG A 14 -0.73 15.45 -34.35
CA ARG A 14 -0.89 14.01 -34.12
C ARG A 14 0.33 13.40 -33.45
N ASP A 15 1.52 13.93 -33.72
CA ASP A 15 2.76 13.48 -33.06
C ASP A 15 2.70 13.76 -31.54
N LEU A 16 2.06 14.86 -31.13
CA LEU A 16 1.86 15.19 -29.72
C LEU A 16 0.89 14.21 -29.04
N VAL A 17 -0.19 13.83 -29.73
CA VAL A 17 -1.14 12.84 -29.22
C VAL A 17 -0.46 11.48 -29.06
N GLY A 18 0.31 11.05 -30.07
CA GLY A 18 1.07 9.80 -30.00
C GLY A 18 2.10 9.79 -28.86
N ALA A 19 2.83 10.89 -28.68
CA ALA A 19 3.77 11.03 -27.55
C ALA A 19 3.05 10.98 -26.19
N TYR A 20 1.88 11.61 -26.08
CA TYR A 20 1.06 11.59 -24.87
C TYR A 20 0.56 10.16 -24.55
N GLU A 21 0.01 9.45 -25.54
CA GLU A 21 -0.43 8.07 -25.40
C GLU A 21 0.73 7.14 -25.03
N GLU A 22 1.90 7.31 -25.63
CA GLU A 22 3.09 6.50 -25.30
C GLU A 22 3.50 6.68 -23.85
N VAL A 23 3.57 7.92 -23.36
CA VAL A 23 3.92 8.24 -21.97
C VAL A 23 2.89 7.66 -20.99
N LEU A 24 1.59 7.84 -21.27
CA LEU A 24 0.53 7.27 -20.43
C LEU A 24 0.53 5.75 -20.45
N ASN A 25 0.74 5.11 -21.59
CA ASN A 25 0.80 3.65 -21.64
C ASN A 25 2.04 3.09 -20.93
N ALA A 26 3.18 3.80 -21.00
CA ALA A 26 4.37 3.45 -20.26
C ALA A 26 4.14 3.51 -18.74
N GLY A 27 3.47 4.55 -18.24
CA GLY A 27 3.13 4.66 -16.83
C GLY A 27 2.13 3.59 -16.35
N LEU A 28 1.11 3.23 -17.15
CA LEU A 28 0.19 2.12 -16.83
C LEU A 28 0.96 0.81 -16.69
N ARG A 29 1.90 0.54 -17.60
CA ARG A 29 2.78 -0.65 -17.55
C ARG A 29 3.72 -0.69 -16.36
N LEU A 30 3.81 0.37 -15.56
CA LEU A 30 4.56 0.37 -14.29
C LEU A 30 3.66 0.06 -13.09
N LEU A 31 2.34 0.06 -13.23
CA LEU A 31 1.46 -0.26 -12.12
C LEU A 31 1.55 -1.74 -11.72
N PRO A 32 1.49 -2.05 -10.41
CA PRO A 32 1.50 -3.42 -9.89
C PRO A 32 0.51 -4.38 -10.54
N LEU A 33 -0.62 -3.88 -11.04
CA LEU A 33 -1.63 -4.68 -11.72
C LEU A 33 -1.11 -5.37 -12.99
N TYR A 34 -0.17 -4.70 -13.68
CA TYR A 34 0.31 -5.04 -15.02
C TYR A 34 1.78 -5.43 -15.06
N ASN A 35 2.51 -5.27 -13.95
CA ASN A 35 3.96 -5.44 -13.92
C ASN A 35 4.40 -6.21 -12.68
N PRO A 36 4.90 -7.45 -12.84
CA PRO A 36 5.34 -8.29 -11.73
C PRO A 36 6.49 -7.70 -10.92
N PHE A 37 7.38 -6.92 -11.55
CA PHE A 37 8.50 -6.31 -10.85
C PHE A 37 8.05 -5.21 -9.91
N THR A 38 7.16 -4.31 -10.36
CA THR A 38 6.62 -3.27 -9.48
C THR A 38 5.61 -3.83 -8.49
N PHE A 39 4.91 -4.92 -8.82
CA PHE A 39 4.14 -5.69 -7.84
C PHE A 39 5.03 -6.24 -6.72
N PHE A 40 6.15 -6.86 -7.06
CA PHE A 40 7.14 -7.34 -6.09
C PHE A 40 7.63 -6.20 -5.19
N LEU A 41 8.02 -5.06 -5.75
CA LEU A 41 8.42 -3.91 -4.92
C LEU A 41 7.27 -3.40 -4.05
N ASN A 42 6.04 -3.38 -4.58
CA ASN A 42 4.86 -2.95 -3.82
C ASN A 42 4.55 -3.91 -2.66
N SER A 43 4.77 -5.21 -2.82
CA SER A 43 4.63 -6.20 -1.74
C SER A 43 5.69 -6.12 -0.65
N LEU A 44 6.79 -5.40 -0.91
CA LEU A 44 7.84 -5.12 0.05
C LEU A 44 7.70 -3.74 0.68
N ARG A 45 6.54 -3.08 0.51
CA ARG A 45 6.32 -1.72 1.02
C ARG A 45 6.24 -1.68 2.54
N LEU A 46 5.34 -2.47 3.11
CA LEU A 46 5.16 -2.72 4.53
C LEU A 46 4.46 -4.08 4.64
N THR A 47 5.17 -5.15 4.99
CA THR A 47 4.57 -6.49 5.12
C THR A 47 5.22 -7.27 6.26
N PRO A 48 4.43 -8.00 7.07
CA PRO A 48 4.98 -8.84 8.13
C PRO A 48 6.01 -9.85 7.58
N LYS A 49 7.19 -9.92 8.23
CA LYS A 49 8.26 -10.86 7.87
C LYS A 49 7.78 -12.31 7.74
N PRO A 50 6.91 -12.84 8.65
CA PRO A 50 6.40 -14.21 8.51
C PRO A 50 5.65 -14.44 7.20
N TYR A 51 4.86 -13.47 6.73
CA TYR A 51 4.12 -13.61 5.48
C TYR A 51 5.02 -13.52 4.26
N LEU A 52 6.06 -12.67 4.30
CA LEU A 52 7.08 -12.64 3.25
C LEU A 52 7.83 -13.98 3.16
N ARG A 53 8.09 -14.66 4.29
CA ARG A 53 8.64 -16.03 4.28
C ARG A 53 7.68 -17.03 3.65
N VAL A 54 6.37 -16.90 3.84
CA VAL A 54 5.40 -17.77 3.15
C VAL A 54 5.43 -17.54 1.64
N MET A 55 5.42 -16.27 1.20
CA MET A 55 5.29 -15.92 -0.22
C MET A 55 6.58 -16.07 -1.02
N TYR A 56 7.72 -15.70 -0.43
CA TYR A 56 9.02 -15.66 -1.11
C TYR A 56 10.05 -16.64 -0.53
N ARG A 57 9.70 -17.37 0.53
CA ARG A 57 10.60 -18.29 1.24
C ARG A 57 11.82 -17.58 1.81
N GLU A 58 12.79 -18.36 2.27
CA GLU A 58 14.08 -17.83 2.72
C GLU A 58 14.88 -17.17 1.60
N ARG A 59 14.52 -17.37 0.32
CA ARG A 59 15.23 -16.76 -0.81
C ARG A 59 15.22 -15.24 -0.75
N LEU A 60 14.19 -14.58 -0.24
CA LEU A 60 14.20 -13.12 -0.07
C LEU A 60 15.26 -12.67 0.93
N PHE A 61 15.57 -13.52 1.91
CA PHE A 61 16.49 -13.27 3.02
C PHE A 61 17.85 -13.95 2.82
N ASP A 62 18.00 -14.72 1.75
CA ASP A 62 19.24 -15.36 1.33
C ASP A 62 20.24 -14.28 0.87
N GLY A 63 21.48 -14.39 1.33
CA GLY A 63 22.54 -13.44 1.02
C GLY A 63 22.75 -13.20 -0.48
N ALA A 64 22.51 -14.19 -1.34
CA ALA A 64 22.69 -14.00 -2.78
C ALA A 64 21.60 -13.10 -3.41
N VAL A 65 20.33 -13.31 -3.05
CA VAL A 65 19.20 -12.51 -3.55
C VAL A 65 19.18 -11.14 -2.87
N ALA A 66 19.41 -11.10 -1.55
CA ALA A 66 19.53 -9.86 -0.80
C ALA A 66 20.66 -8.97 -1.38
N ALA A 67 21.84 -9.54 -1.65
CA ALA A 67 22.93 -8.79 -2.27
C ALA A 67 22.57 -8.29 -3.68
N LEU A 68 21.82 -9.07 -4.46
CA LEU A 68 21.36 -8.65 -5.78
C LEU A 68 20.37 -7.48 -5.67
N THR A 69 19.37 -7.57 -4.80
CA THR A 69 18.39 -6.49 -4.59
C THR A 69 19.07 -5.23 -4.06
N GLU A 70 19.99 -5.36 -3.12
CA GLU A 70 20.75 -4.24 -2.56
C GLU A 70 21.66 -3.59 -3.60
N LYS A 71 22.30 -4.38 -4.47
CA LYS A 71 23.11 -3.86 -5.59
C LYS A 71 22.30 -2.94 -6.51
N TYR A 72 21.00 -3.21 -6.68
CA TYR A 72 20.08 -2.36 -7.44
C TYR A 72 19.34 -1.34 -6.56
N GLY A 73 19.78 -1.14 -5.33
CA GLY A 73 19.28 -0.12 -4.42
C GLY A 73 17.93 -0.46 -3.78
N VAL A 74 17.51 -1.72 -3.79
CA VAL A 74 16.33 -2.19 -3.04
C VAL A 74 16.82 -2.75 -1.72
N LYS A 75 16.63 -1.99 -0.64
CA LYS A 75 16.98 -2.42 0.72
C LYS A 75 15.71 -2.49 1.56
N ILE A 76 15.52 -3.61 2.23
CA ILE A 76 14.41 -3.83 3.15
C ILE A 76 14.94 -3.95 4.57
N GLY A 77 14.24 -3.35 5.53
CA GLY A 77 14.60 -3.40 6.93
C GLY A 77 13.37 -3.41 7.82
N LEU A 78 13.57 -3.60 9.11
CA LEU A 78 12.51 -3.50 10.10
C LEU A 78 11.97 -2.06 10.11
N ARG A 79 10.68 -1.89 9.78
CA ARG A 79 10.01 -0.58 9.77
C ARG A 79 9.11 -0.37 10.98
N ILE A 80 8.53 -1.46 11.47
CA ILE A 80 7.62 -1.45 12.62
C ILE A 80 7.93 -2.67 13.48
N ALA A 81 8.34 -2.40 14.71
CA ALA A 81 8.45 -3.39 15.77
C ALA A 81 7.08 -3.56 16.46
N PRO A 82 6.61 -4.80 16.68
CA PRO A 82 5.36 -5.03 17.39
C PRO A 82 5.43 -4.71 18.88
N GLY A 83 6.63 -4.61 19.47
CA GLY A 83 6.81 -4.33 20.89
C GLY A 83 6.69 -5.59 21.75
N LEU A 84 7.13 -6.72 21.22
CA LEU A 84 7.12 -8.04 21.87
C LEU A 84 8.48 -8.38 22.52
N GLY A 85 9.46 -7.49 22.38
CA GLY A 85 10.84 -7.70 22.82
C GLY A 85 11.76 -7.95 21.64
N LYS A 86 13.05 -7.60 21.78
CA LYS A 86 14.00 -7.47 20.67
C LYS A 86 14.01 -8.67 19.70
N GLU A 87 14.12 -9.89 20.22
CA GLU A 87 14.19 -11.10 19.38
C GLU A 87 12.89 -11.34 18.60
N LEU A 88 11.74 -11.18 19.27
CA LEU A 88 10.43 -11.35 18.62
C LEU A 88 10.13 -10.21 17.65
N ASP A 89 10.59 -8.99 17.94
CA ASP A 89 10.44 -7.85 17.04
C ASP A 89 11.24 -8.04 15.73
N GLU A 90 12.42 -8.64 15.81
CA GLU A 90 13.26 -8.96 14.64
C GLU A 90 12.68 -10.12 13.79
N GLU A 91 12.02 -11.10 14.43
CA GLU A 91 11.43 -12.25 13.74
C GLU A 91 10.02 -12.02 13.21
N LEU A 92 9.21 -11.22 13.92
CA LEU A 92 7.79 -11.03 13.60
C LEU A 92 7.49 -9.65 13.04
N GLY A 93 8.46 -8.73 13.05
CA GLY A 93 8.26 -7.35 12.64
C GLY A 93 7.81 -7.14 11.19
N ILE A 94 7.34 -5.94 10.92
CA ILE A 94 6.92 -5.53 9.59
C ILE A 94 8.13 -4.97 8.86
N LEU A 95 8.49 -5.62 7.76
CA LEU A 95 9.56 -5.19 6.89
C LEU A 95 9.04 -4.23 5.84
N GLY A 96 9.92 -3.38 5.34
CA GLY A 96 9.61 -2.46 4.27
C GLY A 96 10.87 -1.82 3.71
N HIS A 97 10.72 -1.12 2.58
CA HIS A 97 11.83 -0.37 1.99
C HIS A 97 12.42 0.63 2.98
N GLU A 98 13.75 0.67 3.07
CA GLU A 98 14.44 1.75 3.77
C GLU A 98 14.23 3.07 3.03
N ARG A 99 14.19 4.18 3.78
CA ARG A 99 13.93 5.51 3.22
C ARG A 99 14.98 5.87 2.17
N ASP A 100 14.51 6.48 1.08
CA ASP A 100 15.33 7.02 0.01
C ASP A 100 16.17 5.99 -0.76
N THR A 101 15.84 4.71 -0.60
CA THR A 101 16.28 3.63 -1.48
C THR A 101 15.52 3.63 -2.80
N VAL A 102 16.02 2.91 -3.80
CA VAL A 102 15.33 2.73 -5.08
C VAL A 102 13.96 2.09 -4.87
N GLY A 103 13.85 1.12 -3.96
CA GLY A 103 12.58 0.51 -3.60
C GLY A 103 11.55 1.52 -3.09
N ASP A 104 11.94 2.36 -2.12
CA ASP A 104 11.09 3.44 -1.56
C ASP A 104 10.70 4.49 -2.62
N LEU A 105 11.64 4.87 -3.49
CA LEU A 105 11.36 5.80 -4.58
C LEU A 105 10.37 5.23 -5.60
N VAL A 106 10.51 3.95 -5.98
CA VAL A 106 9.62 3.31 -6.95
C VAL A 106 8.19 3.20 -6.39
N VAL A 107 8.01 2.81 -5.12
CA VAL A 107 6.64 2.74 -4.55
C VAL A 107 5.99 4.12 -4.43
N ARG A 108 6.77 5.18 -4.19
CA ARG A 108 6.28 6.58 -4.25
C ARG A 108 5.90 7.00 -5.68
N VAL A 109 6.60 6.51 -6.70
CA VAL A 109 6.21 6.74 -8.11
C VAL A 109 4.90 6.01 -8.43
N ILE A 110 4.74 4.77 -7.98
CA ILE A 110 3.49 4.01 -8.17
C ILE A 110 2.28 4.76 -7.59
N ASP A 111 2.43 5.34 -6.40
CA ASP A 111 1.36 6.16 -5.78
C ASP A 111 0.98 7.35 -6.65
N LYS A 112 1.96 8.05 -7.22
CA LYS A 112 1.72 9.17 -8.15
C LYS A 112 1.06 8.71 -9.43
N LEU A 113 1.43 7.54 -9.96
CA LEU A 113 0.81 6.97 -11.16
C LEU A 113 -0.67 6.66 -10.91
N TYR A 114 -1.02 6.03 -9.79
CA TYR A 114 -2.44 5.81 -9.44
C TYR A 114 -3.22 7.12 -9.30
N ARG A 115 -2.58 8.23 -8.89
CA ARG A 115 -3.23 9.56 -8.91
C ARG A 115 -3.42 10.11 -10.32
N ILE A 116 -2.47 9.89 -11.22
CA ILE A 116 -2.54 10.34 -12.62
C ILE A 116 -3.65 9.60 -13.37
N TYR A 117 -3.73 8.27 -13.24
CA TYR A 117 -4.78 7.47 -13.87
C TYR A 117 -6.12 7.53 -13.12
N GLY A 118 -6.11 8.09 -11.91
CA GLY A 118 -7.31 8.30 -11.11
C GLY A 118 -7.79 7.05 -10.39
N ASN A 119 -8.93 7.21 -9.71
CA ASN A 119 -9.45 6.21 -8.79
C ASN A 119 -9.95 4.93 -9.49
N ASP A 120 -10.27 4.97 -10.79
CA ASP A 120 -10.80 3.82 -11.51
C ASP A 120 -9.76 2.73 -11.72
N GLU A 121 -8.52 3.12 -12.03
CA GLU A 121 -7.40 2.20 -12.16
C GLU A 121 -7.05 1.56 -10.80
N TYR A 122 -7.04 2.36 -9.73
CA TYR A 122 -6.84 1.85 -8.38
C TYR A 122 -7.96 0.90 -7.96
N LYS A 123 -9.22 1.25 -8.22
CA LYS A 123 -10.38 0.35 -7.99
C LYS A 123 -10.26 -0.96 -8.77
N THR A 124 -9.74 -0.93 -9.99
CA THR A 124 -9.50 -2.14 -10.78
C THR A 124 -8.51 -3.06 -10.07
N TYR A 125 -7.44 -2.50 -9.50
CA TYR A 125 -6.52 -3.24 -8.65
C TYR A 125 -7.21 -3.82 -7.40
N LEU A 126 -7.98 -2.99 -6.66
CA LEU A 126 -8.70 -3.43 -5.46
C LEU A 126 -9.70 -4.56 -5.75
N ASN A 127 -10.43 -4.47 -6.87
CA ASN A 127 -11.41 -5.47 -7.29
C ASN A 127 -10.75 -6.77 -7.74
N LYS A 128 -9.65 -6.70 -8.53
CA LYS A 128 -8.95 -7.91 -8.99
C LYS A 128 -8.46 -8.77 -7.83
N TYR A 129 -8.07 -8.15 -6.72
CA TYR A 129 -7.59 -8.87 -5.54
C TYR A 129 -8.64 -8.99 -4.43
N GLY A 130 -9.91 -8.64 -4.65
CA GLY A 130 -10.98 -8.83 -3.66
C GLY A 130 -10.74 -8.10 -2.33
N ILE A 131 -10.11 -6.91 -2.37
CA ILE A 131 -9.66 -6.19 -1.17
C ILE A 131 -10.81 -5.84 -0.23
N TYR A 132 -11.96 -5.49 -0.79
CA TYR A 132 -13.13 -5.10 0.01
C TYR A 132 -13.65 -6.28 0.84
N ASP A 133 -13.75 -7.46 0.26
CA ASP A 133 -14.16 -8.68 0.96
C ASP A 133 -13.14 -9.06 2.03
N MET A 134 -11.83 -8.99 1.71
CA MET A 134 -10.77 -9.24 2.69
C MET A 134 -10.91 -8.33 3.91
N LEU A 135 -11.12 -7.03 3.73
CA LEU A 135 -11.31 -6.10 4.84
C LEU A 135 -12.61 -6.37 5.62
N GLU A 136 -13.71 -6.70 4.95
CA GLU A 136 -14.95 -7.08 5.64
C GLU A 136 -14.75 -8.31 6.54
N THR A 137 -13.95 -9.31 6.13
CA THR A 137 -13.62 -10.46 7.00
C THR A 137 -12.80 -10.10 8.24
N THR A 138 -12.15 -8.92 8.25
CA THR A 138 -11.44 -8.40 9.44
C THR A 138 -12.37 -7.72 10.43
N GLY A 139 -13.66 -7.53 10.07
CA GLY A 139 -14.66 -6.82 10.86
C GLY A 139 -14.75 -5.33 10.54
N ILE A 140 -14.10 -4.84 9.47
CA ILE A 140 -14.17 -3.44 9.04
C ILE A 140 -15.30 -3.29 8.01
N PRO A 141 -16.33 -2.48 8.28
CA PRO A 141 -17.47 -2.31 7.39
C PRO A 141 -17.12 -1.36 6.24
N VAL A 142 -16.45 -1.87 5.21
CA VAL A 142 -15.90 -1.09 4.09
C VAL A 142 -16.94 -0.15 3.45
N LYS A 143 -18.18 -0.63 3.25
CA LYS A 143 -19.27 0.14 2.62
C LYS A 143 -19.76 1.31 3.46
N GLU A 144 -19.51 1.27 4.76
CA GLU A 144 -19.94 2.30 5.71
C GLU A 144 -18.83 3.32 5.99
N LEU A 145 -17.62 3.13 5.44
CA LEU A 145 -16.51 4.04 5.68
C LEU A 145 -16.80 5.45 5.14
N TYR A 146 -16.72 6.45 6.02
CA TYR A 146 -16.84 7.86 5.68
C TYR A 146 -15.63 8.32 4.85
N TYR A 147 -14.43 7.93 5.28
CA TYR A 147 -13.20 8.07 4.52
C TYR A 147 -12.74 6.69 4.05
N PRO A 148 -12.35 6.50 2.77
CA PRO A 148 -11.93 5.21 2.23
C PRO A 148 -10.49 4.88 2.66
N GLN A 149 -10.24 4.86 3.97
CA GLN A 149 -8.96 4.58 4.58
C GLN A 149 -9.11 4.07 6.01
N VAL A 150 -8.09 3.37 6.48
CA VAL A 150 -8.01 2.83 7.83
C VAL A 150 -6.62 3.09 8.38
N THR A 151 -6.55 3.51 9.64
CA THR A 151 -5.29 3.80 10.32
C THR A 151 -4.98 2.72 11.34
N ILE A 152 -3.72 2.31 11.43
CA ILE A 152 -3.26 1.21 12.26
C ILE A 152 -2.09 1.68 13.13
N LYS A 153 -2.19 1.44 14.43
CA LYS A 153 -1.17 1.75 15.43
C LYS A 153 -0.75 0.47 16.15
N PHE A 154 0.55 0.36 16.41
CA PHE A 154 1.16 -0.80 17.07
C PHE A 154 1.67 -0.36 18.44
N GLU A 155 1.24 -1.02 19.51
CA GLU A 155 1.63 -0.73 20.90
C GLU A 155 1.77 -2.02 21.69
N SER A 156 3.00 -2.41 22.04
CA SER A 156 3.30 -3.48 23.00
C SER A 156 2.55 -4.80 22.73
N GLY A 157 2.58 -5.27 21.48
CA GLY A 157 1.92 -6.50 21.04
C GLY A 157 0.43 -6.36 20.75
N VAL A 158 -0.15 -5.16 20.90
CA VAL A 158 -1.53 -4.83 20.57
C VAL A 158 -1.57 -3.96 19.32
N VAL A 159 -2.54 -4.23 18.46
CA VAL A 159 -2.79 -3.44 17.26
C VAL A 159 -4.13 -2.73 17.40
N GLN A 160 -4.11 -1.40 17.33
CA GLN A 160 -5.29 -0.55 17.31
C GLN A 160 -5.58 -0.14 15.87
N ILE A 161 -6.79 -0.42 15.40
CA ILE A 161 -7.23 -0.11 14.05
C ILE A 161 -8.37 0.90 14.15
N THR A 162 -8.16 2.08 13.60
CA THR A 162 -9.09 3.22 13.65
C THR A 162 -9.62 3.55 12.27
N TYR A 163 -10.94 3.70 12.17
CA TYR A 163 -11.64 4.12 10.96
C TYR A 163 -12.85 5.00 11.31
N GLU A 164 -13.45 5.65 10.33
CA GLU A 164 -14.62 6.52 10.54
C GLU A 164 -15.80 5.99 9.72
N GLU A 165 -16.91 5.69 10.40
CA GLU A 165 -18.17 5.24 9.81
C GLU A 165 -19.03 6.44 9.41
N THR A 166 -19.79 6.30 8.33
CA THR A 166 -20.81 7.24 7.90
C THR A 166 -22.05 7.04 8.76
N ARG A 167 -22.42 8.03 9.55
CA ARG A 167 -23.68 8.05 10.30
C ARG A 167 -24.54 9.22 9.86
N TYR A 168 -25.83 9.11 10.13
CA TYR A 168 -26.81 10.13 9.78
C TYR A 168 -27.47 10.67 11.05
N TYR A 169 -27.70 11.98 11.10
CA TYR A 169 -28.53 12.55 12.16
C TYR A 169 -29.96 12.04 12.00
N SER A 170 -30.52 11.53 13.10
CA SER A 170 -31.86 10.92 13.13
C SER A 170 -32.98 11.90 13.46
N SER A 171 -32.67 13.16 13.76
CA SER A 171 -33.66 14.19 14.06
C SER A 171 -33.06 15.61 14.03
N GLY A 172 -33.93 16.61 13.91
CA GLY A 172 -33.58 18.04 14.01
C GLY A 172 -33.16 18.68 12.68
N ALA A 173 -32.65 19.91 12.72
CA ALA A 173 -32.33 20.70 11.51
C ALA A 173 -31.24 20.08 10.60
N SER A 174 -30.52 19.06 11.08
CA SER A 174 -29.50 18.33 10.33
C SER A 174 -29.93 16.90 9.99
N GLU A 175 -31.19 16.53 10.22
CA GLU A 175 -31.72 15.20 9.89
C GLU A 175 -31.38 14.82 8.44
N GLY A 176 -30.92 13.58 8.25
CA GLY A 176 -30.47 13.07 6.96
C GLY A 176 -29.09 13.54 6.49
N ARG A 177 -28.42 14.48 7.20
CA ARG A 177 -27.01 14.82 6.92
C ARG A 177 -26.09 13.75 7.49
N SER A 178 -25.05 13.41 6.73
CA SER A 178 -24.03 12.47 7.19
C SER A 178 -22.94 13.15 8.03
N TYR A 179 -22.36 12.41 8.96
CA TYR A 179 -21.19 12.82 9.75
C TYR A 179 -20.26 11.62 9.99
N PRO A 180 -18.95 11.86 10.15
CA PRO A 180 -18.00 10.81 10.49
C PRO A 180 -18.13 10.39 11.96
N TYR A 181 -18.19 9.10 12.21
CA TYR A 181 -18.16 8.53 13.55
C TYR A 181 -16.95 7.61 13.73
N ARG A 182 -16.02 8.01 14.61
CA ARG A 182 -14.78 7.28 14.83
C ARG A 182 -15.01 5.97 15.57
N ARG A 183 -14.47 4.89 15.01
CA ARG A 183 -14.36 3.56 15.62
C ARG A 183 -12.90 3.20 15.79
N THR A 184 -12.62 2.50 16.89
CA THR A 184 -11.33 1.84 17.10
C THR A 184 -11.61 0.42 17.55
N ILE A 185 -11.01 -0.55 16.87
CA ILE A 185 -10.95 -1.94 17.30
C ILE A 185 -9.52 -2.28 17.73
N SER A 186 -9.39 -3.22 18.64
CA SER A 186 -8.09 -3.70 19.12
C SER A 186 -8.01 -5.20 18.91
N MET A 187 -6.84 -5.68 18.50
CA MET A 187 -6.55 -7.11 18.39
C MET A 187 -5.10 -7.39 18.78
N SER A 188 -4.77 -8.66 19.01
CA SER A 188 -3.37 -9.05 19.21
C SER A 188 -2.57 -8.84 17.92
N TYR A 189 -1.27 -8.62 18.04
CA TYR A 189 -0.39 -8.53 16.87
C TYR A 189 -0.42 -9.80 16.02
N LEU A 190 -0.56 -10.97 16.63
CA LEU A 190 -0.64 -12.23 15.90
C LEU A 190 -1.93 -12.34 15.06
N ASP A 191 -3.09 -11.98 15.64
CA ASP A 191 -4.35 -11.92 14.89
C ASP A 191 -4.28 -10.91 13.75
N PHE A 192 -3.60 -9.78 13.99
CA PHE A 192 -3.37 -8.77 12.95
C PHE A 192 -2.54 -9.34 11.81
N VAL A 193 -1.42 -10.01 12.11
CA VAL A 193 -0.58 -10.64 11.07
C VAL A 193 -1.39 -11.65 10.28
N GLU A 194 -2.19 -12.49 10.92
CA GLU A 194 -3.03 -13.47 10.22
C GLU A 194 -4.03 -12.81 9.26
N LYS A 195 -4.73 -11.77 9.73
CA LYS A 195 -5.83 -11.14 8.98
C LYS A 195 -5.39 -10.12 7.94
N PHE A 196 -4.34 -9.34 8.23
CA PHE A 196 -3.96 -8.18 7.41
C PHE A 196 -2.74 -8.43 6.52
N SER A 197 -1.99 -9.50 6.72
CA SER A 197 -0.80 -9.76 5.88
C SER A 197 -1.10 -9.80 4.37
N PRO A 198 -2.22 -10.40 3.88
CA PRO A 198 -2.55 -10.35 2.46
C PRO A 198 -2.73 -8.92 1.95
N LEU A 199 -3.42 -8.07 2.70
CA LEU A 199 -3.64 -6.65 2.35
C LEU A 199 -2.33 -5.87 2.32
N MET A 200 -1.47 -6.11 3.30
CA MET A 200 -0.15 -5.51 3.43
C MET A 200 0.78 -5.94 2.28
N PHE A 201 0.75 -7.23 1.93
CA PHE A 201 1.49 -7.80 0.80
C PHE A 201 1.01 -7.29 -0.56
N LEU A 202 -0.26 -6.89 -0.67
CA LEU A 202 -0.77 -6.20 -1.86
C LEU A 202 -0.35 -4.72 -1.91
N GLY A 203 0.50 -4.27 -0.97
CA GLY A 203 1.11 -2.95 -0.94
C GLY A 203 0.16 -1.80 -0.59
N LEU A 204 -0.97 -2.12 0.04
CA LEU A 204 -1.98 -1.12 0.45
C LEU A 204 -1.57 -0.35 1.72
N ALA A 205 -0.69 -0.93 2.52
CA ALA A 205 -0.20 -0.36 3.76
C ALA A 205 0.94 0.64 3.51
N LYS A 206 0.80 1.85 4.04
CA LYS A 206 1.74 2.96 3.86
C LYS A 206 2.16 3.54 5.22
N PRO A 207 3.42 3.99 5.37
CA PRO A 207 3.80 4.77 6.55
C PRO A 207 3.03 6.09 6.60
N TYR A 208 2.46 6.44 7.76
CA TYR A 208 1.73 7.70 7.97
C TYR A 208 1.90 8.20 9.40
N ASN A 209 2.67 9.28 9.62
CA ASN A 209 2.83 9.95 10.93
C ASN A 209 3.10 9.00 12.13
N GLY A 210 4.01 8.04 11.96
CA GLY A 210 4.33 7.04 13.00
C GLY A 210 3.31 5.91 13.14
N GLN A 211 2.34 5.84 12.23
CA GLN A 211 1.30 4.82 12.12
C GLN A 211 1.35 4.20 10.71
N VAL A 212 0.44 3.27 10.43
CA VAL A 212 0.21 2.71 9.11
C VAL A 212 -1.16 3.15 8.60
N LEU A 213 -1.23 3.53 7.33
CA LEU A 213 -2.47 3.83 6.64
C LEU A 213 -2.73 2.77 5.57
N ILE A 214 -3.92 2.18 5.57
CA ILE A 214 -4.44 1.35 4.47
C ILE A 214 -5.40 2.21 3.66
N CYS A 215 -5.15 2.33 2.37
CA CYS A 215 -5.90 3.22 1.47
C CYS A 215 -6.79 2.44 0.50
N LEU A 216 -8.07 2.78 0.47
CA LEU A 216 -9.07 2.24 -0.46
C LEU A 216 -9.44 3.21 -1.59
N SER A 217 -8.71 4.33 -1.68
CA SER A 217 -8.78 5.29 -2.77
C SER A 217 -7.40 5.88 -3.01
N ALA A 218 -7.02 6.05 -4.28
CA ALA A 218 -5.79 6.74 -4.65
C ALA A 218 -5.85 8.26 -4.36
N LEU A 219 -7.06 8.79 -4.16
CA LEU A 219 -7.32 10.21 -3.94
C LEU A 219 -7.61 10.55 -2.47
N ALA A 220 -7.59 9.57 -1.57
CA ALA A 220 -7.83 9.80 -0.16
C ALA A 220 -6.73 10.65 0.50
N TYR A 221 -7.11 11.44 1.50
CA TYR A 221 -6.19 12.31 2.21
C TYR A 221 -5.17 11.50 3.00
N GLY A 222 -3.87 11.79 2.81
CA GLY A 222 -2.78 11.02 3.42
C GLY A 222 -2.43 9.73 2.67
N CYS A 223 -3.15 9.38 1.61
CA CYS A 223 -2.85 8.24 0.74
C CYS A 223 -1.86 8.57 -0.39
N SER A 224 -1.31 9.79 -0.39
CA SER A 224 -0.45 10.36 -1.44
C SER A 224 0.85 10.97 -0.90
#